data_AF-A0A2E9L8G3-F1
#
_entry.id   AF-A0A2E9L8G3-F1
#
_cell.length_a   1.000
_cell.length_b   1.000
_cell.length_c   1.000
_cell.angle_alpha   90.00
_cell.angle_beta   90.00
_cell.angle_gamma   90.00
#
_symmetry.space_group_name_H-M   'P 1'
#
loop_
_entity.id
_entity.type
_entity.pdbx_description
1 polymer ?
#
loop_
_entity_poly.entity_id
_entity_poly.type
_entity_poly.pdbx_seq_one_letter_code
_entity_poly.pdbx_strand_id
1 'polypeptide(L)'
;MSDAETRLHFRIGYLGDAFHGSQIQPDVRTVQGELIHAFEKLGWISKDAEEHNLVLSSRTDAGVHVRLNGGTVRVAQSLWNSITPRKFVRAVDDLLPDEIAFLDVREVPMDWNPRLAKHRIYRYRLEGIEFWNDPGDIFGDWLKLFEGTYNASNFARLEPGKNPNRTILSCAPWIVDGRTVGFEIIGEAFLWNQVRRTAMALHLLALGEISTEDVQRAIDEPENEVDFGVAPPDWLILWGVEWEDAPIPESDESTCNFSPAPVPSREAERTMRKRWRQGARLEMKRMLYLEWMQLGQLPVAYHKSN
;
A
#
# COMPACT_ATOMS: atom_id res chain seq x y z
N MET A 1 32.96 -11.02 22.61
CA MET A 1 32.87 -10.10 21.48
C MET A 1 31.40 -10.02 21.12
N SER A 2 30.82 -8.82 21.03
CA SER A 2 29.44 -8.68 20.52
C SER A 2 29.38 -9.24 19.10
N ASP A 3 28.33 -9.99 18.78
CA ASP A 3 28.12 -10.45 17.41
C ASP A 3 27.99 -9.25 16.47
N ALA A 4 28.55 -9.34 15.26
CA ALA A 4 28.39 -8.29 14.27
C ALA A 4 26.92 -8.24 13.84
N GLU A 5 26.39 -7.05 13.52
CA GLU A 5 25.04 -6.91 12.98
C GLU A 5 25.05 -6.90 11.45
N THR A 6 23.98 -7.44 10.86
CA THR A 6 23.65 -7.28 9.44
C THR A 6 22.28 -6.62 9.29
N ARG A 7 22.10 -5.91 8.18
CA ARG A 7 20.82 -5.30 7.80
C ARG A 7 20.17 -6.14 6.72
N LEU A 8 18.94 -6.54 6.98
CA LEU A 8 18.12 -7.30 6.05
C LEU A 8 17.01 -6.41 5.51
N HIS A 9 16.84 -6.37 4.19
CA HIS A 9 15.63 -5.86 3.55
C HIS A 9 14.63 -7.00 3.41
N PHE A 10 13.39 -6.76 3.82
CA PHE A 10 12.29 -7.71 3.67
C PHE A 10 11.12 -7.07 2.92
N ARG A 11 10.32 -7.91 2.27
CA ARG A 11 9.05 -7.51 1.65
C ARG A 11 7.87 -8.15 2.39
N ILE A 12 6.79 -7.39 2.51
CA ILE A 12 5.57 -7.78 3.21
C ILE A 12 4.32 -7.36 2.45
N GLY A 13 3.26 -8.13 2.62
CA GLY A 13 1.89 -7.74 2.30
C GLY A 13 1.01 -7.79 3.55
N TYR A 14 -0.10 -7.05 3.56
CA TYR A 14 -1.09 -7.19 4.64
C TYR A 14 -2.49 -6.68 4.31
N LEU A 15 -3.48 -7.18 5.04
CA LEU A 15 -4.85 -6.69 5.04
C LEU A 15 -5.02 -5.56 6.07
N GLY A 16 -5.16 -4.32 5.60
CA GLY A 16 -5.16 -3.15 6.46
C GLY A 16 -6.33 -3.02 7.42
N ASP A 17 -7.46 -3.67 7.13
CA ASP A 17 -8.68 -3.60 7.95
C ASP A 17 -8.55 -4.31 9.31
N ALA A 18 -7.49 -5.09 9.50
CA ALA A 18 -7.12 -5.69 10.79
C ALA A 18 -6.21 -4.80 11.66
N PHE A 19 -5.78 -3.63 11.17
CA PHE A 19 -4.74 -2.81 11.80
C PHE A 19 -5.08 -1.32 11.86
N HIS A 20 -4.57 -0.64 12.90
CA HIS A 20 -4.64 0.82 13.07
C HIS A 20 -3.50 1.54 12.31
N GLY A 21 -3.19 1.05 11.11
CA GLY A 21 -2.11 1.52 10.27
C GLY A 21 -0.83 0.70 10.45
N SER A 22 0.18 1.04 9.64
CA SER A 22 1.41 0.24 9.61
C SER A 22 2.37 0.57 10.74
N GLN A 23 2.41 1.82 11.22
CA GLN A 23 3.37 2.27 12.22
C GLN A 23 2.89 1.98 13.64
N ILE A 24 3.83 1.68 14.54
CA ILE A 24 3.57 1.53 15.97
C ILE A 24 2.88 2.79 16.51
N GLN A 25 1.81 2.55 17.27
CA GLN A 25 1.08 3.53 18.05
C GLN A 25 0.74 2.90 19.41
N PRO A 26 0.64 3.69 20.49
CA PRO A 26 0.25 3.17 21.80
C PRO A 26 -1.11 2.48 21.76
N ASP A 27 -1.23 1.36 22.48
CA ASP A 27 -2.49 0.66 22.79
C ASP A 27 -3.33 0.17 21.60
N VAL A 28 -2.77 0.14 20.39
CA VAL A 28 -3.46 -0.34 19.19
C VAL A 28 -2.64 -1.35 18.40
N ARG A 29 -3.32 -2.29 17.74
CA ARG A 29 -2.70 -3.29 16.88
C ARG A 29 -2.21 -2.65 15.57
N THR A 30 -0.94 -2.85 15.24
CA THR A 30 -0.27 -2.26 14.06
C THR A 30 0.62 -3.29 13.38
N VAL A 31 0.85 -3.14 12.07
CA VAL A 31 1.68 -4.10 11.30
C VAL A 31 3.12 -4.15 11.82
N GLN A 32 3.73 -2.98 12.06
CA GLN A 32 5.08 -2.89 12.60
C GLN A 32 5.17 -3.53 14.01
N GLY A 33 4.13 -3.39 14.84
CA GLY A 33 4.06 -4.02 16.15
C GLY A 33 4.04 -5.56 16.08
N GLU A 34 3.25 -6.13 15.18
CA GLU A 34 3.20 -7.59 14.96
C GLU A 34 4.55 -8.13 14.45
N LEU A 35 5.19 -7.43 13.50
CA LEU A 35 6.52 -7.81 13.02
C LEU A 35 7.54 -7.80 14.15
N ILE A 36 7.61 -6.72 14.93
CA ILE A 36 8.52 -6.63 16.08
C ILE A 36 8.24 -7.76 17.07
N HIS A 37 6.97 -8.04 17.37
CA HIS A 37 6.60 -9.13 18.25
C HIS A 37 7.09 -10.50 17.76
N ALA A 38 6.96 -10.78 16.46
CA ALA A 38 7.47 -12.01 15.84
C ALA A 38 9.00 -12.11 15.95
N PHE A 39 9.74 -11.05 15.60
CA PHE A 39 11.20 -11.01 15.72
C PHE A 39 11.69 -11.13 17.16
N GLU A 40 10.99 -10.55 18.14
CA GLU A 40 11.28 -10.68 19.56
C GLU A 40 11.05 -12.11 20.06
N LYS A 41 9.94 -12.75 19.66
CA LYS A 41 9.64 -14.14 20.03
C LYS A 41 10.69 -15.13 19.51
N LEU A 42 11.27 -14.86 18.36
CA LEU A 42 12.37 -15.64 17.79
C LEU A 42 13.71 -15.36 18.49
N GLY A 43 13.80 -14.33 19.34
CA GLY A 43 15.03 -13.88 19.98
C GLY A 43 16.01 -13.24 19.00
N TRP A 44 15.52 -12.71 17.87
CA TRP A 44 16.35 -12.15 16.80
C TRP A 44 16.60 -10.64 16.97
N ILE A 45 15.71 -9.97 17.71
CA ILE A 45 15.87 -8.58 18.14
C ILE A 45 15.61 -8.46 19.64
N SER A 46 16.23 -7.47 20.30
CA SER A 46 16.02 -7.16 21.71
C SER A 46 15.01 -6.02 21.89
N LYS A 47 14.24 -6.10 22.98
CA LYS A 47 13.34 -5.04 23.48
C LYS A 47 14.10 -3.80 23.96
N ASP A 48 15.33 -3.99 24.41
CA ASP A 48 16.13 -2.95 25.08
C ASP A 48 17.01 -2.16 24.09
N ALA A 49 16.85 -2.37 22.78
CA ALA A 49 17.60 -1.62 21.79
C ALA A 49 17.10 -0.16 21.74
N GLU A 50 18.00 0.79 21.97
CA GLU A 50 17.71 2.23 21.94
C GLU A 50 17.23 2.71 20.56
N GLU A 51 17.55 1.96 19.50
CA GLU A 51 17.13 2.24 18.13
C GLU A 51 16.03 1.29 17.64
N HIS A 52 15.12 1.80 16.81
CA HIS A 52 14.13 0.97 16.10
C HIS A 52 14.82 -0.01 15.16
N ASN A 53 15.01 -1.25 15.60
CA ASN A 53 15.62 -2.32 14.82
C ASN A 53 14.83 -2.70 13.56
N LEU A 54 13.56 -2.28 13.46
CA LEU A 54 12.70 -2.54 12.32
C LEU A 54 12.06 -1.25 11.80
N VAL A 55 12.24 -0.98 10.50
CA VAL A 55 11.72 0.22 9.83
C VAL A 55 10.98 -0.17 8.56
N LEU A 56 9.73 0.27 8.42
CA LEU A 56 8.96 0.13 7.19
C LEU A 56 9.24 1.28 6.21
N SER A 57 9.16 0.98 4.91
CA SER A 57 9.32 1.93 3.82
C SER A 57 8.15 2.91 3.73
N SER A 58 6.97 2.40 3.37
CA SER A 58 5.76 3.20 3.25
C SER A 58 4.93 3.05 4.52
N ARG A 59 4.53 4.20 5.07
CA ARG A 59 3.56 4.27 6.16
C ARG A 59 2.16 4.27 5.55
N THR A 60 1.26 3.47 6.11
CA THR A 60 -0.13 3.41 5.64
C THR A 60 -1.10 3.74 6.77
N ASP A 61 -2.24 4.33 6.39
CA ASP A 61 -3.33 4.62 7.32
C ASP A 61 -4.01 3.33 7.79
N ALA A 62 -4.76 3.43 8.89
CA ALA A 62 -5.67 2.38 9.33
C ALA A 62 -6.63 1.98 8.19
N GLY A 63 -6.80 0.69 7.96
CA GLY A 63 -7.67 0.15 6.91
C GLY A 63 -7.03 0.00 5.52
N VAL A 64 -5.84 0.55 5.27
CA VAL A 64 -5.22 0.49 3.93
C VAL A 64 -4.56 -0.86 3.68
N HIS A 65 -5.01 -1.55 2.63
CA HIS A 65 -4.44 -2.82 2.20
C HIS A 65 -3.08 -2.65 1.52
N VAL A 66 -2.28 -3.71 1.52
CA VAL A 66 -0.94 -3.69 0.93
C VAL A 66 -0.66 -4.99 0.21
N ARG A 67 -0.44 -4.91 -1.10
CA ARG A 67 0.09 -6.03 -1.88
C ARG A 67 1.56 -6.24 -1.57
N LEU A 68 2.36 -5.18 -1.71
CA LEU A 68 3.80 -5.24 -1.55
C LEU A 68 4.35 -3.93 -0.97
N ASN A 69 4.84 -4.01 0.26
CA ASN A 69 5.66 -3.00 0.91
C ASN A 69 6.98 -3.65 1.33
N GLY A 70 7.89 -2.88 1.89
CA GLY A 70 9.13 -3.42 2.43
C GLY A 70 9.62 -2.67 3.64
N GLY A 71 10.70 -3.18 4.21
CA GLY A 71 11.31 -2.61 5.39
C GLY A 71 12.69 -3.20 5.62
N THR A 72 13.36 -2.70 6.64
CA THR A 72 14.63 -3.26 7.09
C THR A 72 14.53 -3.75 8.52
N VAL A 73 15.23 -4.84 8.81
CA VAL A 73 15.49 -5.30 10.18
C VAL A 73 16.99 -5.48 10.38
N ARG A 74 17.51 -5.13 11.56
CA ARG A 74 18.88 -5.49 11.96
C ARG A 74 18.86 -6.74 12.83
N VAL A 75 19.75 -7.68 12.51
CA VAL A 75 19.90 -8.94 13.25
C VAL A 75 21.38 -9.31 13.36
N ALA A 76 21.68 -10.26 14.24
CA ALA A 76 22.98 -10.90 14.34
C ALA A 76 23.46 -11.50 13.00
N GLN A 77 24.69 -11.21 12.58
CA GLN A 77 25.30 -11.79 11.38
C GLN A 77 25.42 -13.31 11.53
N SER A 78 25.74 -13.81 12.73
CA SER A 78 25.81 -15.26 12.96
C SER A 78 24.46 -15.95 12.75
N LEU A 79 23.36 -15.30 13.14
CA LEU A 79 22.00 -15.77 12.87
C LEU A 79 21.75 -15.85 11.37
N TRP A 80 21.98 -14.77 10.62
CA TRP A 80 21.76 -14.74 9.17
C TRP A 80 22.55 -15.84 8.45
N ASN A 81 23.82 -16.02 8.81
CA ASN A 81 24.67 -17.06 8.22
C ASN A 81 24.23 -18.49 8.57
N SER A 82 23.46 -18.67 9.66
CA SER A 82 22.98 -19.99 10.11
C SER A 82 21.67 -20.45 9.47
N ILE A 83 20.94 -19.54 8.80
CA ILE A 83 19.60 -19.80 8.28
C ILE A 83 19.48 -19.36 6.82
N THR A 84 18.91 -20.22 5.97
CA THR A 84 18.62 -19.84 4.59
C THR A 84 17.50 -18.78 4.54
N PRO A 85 17.44 -17.88 3.54
CA PRO A 85 16.35 -16.92 3.39
C PRO A 85 14.95 -17.55 3.44
N ARG A 86 14.79 -18.73 2.83
CA ARG A 86 13.54 -19.48 2.84
C ARG A 86 13.09 -19.90 4.25
N LYS A 87 14.02 -20.37 5.07
CA LYS A 87 13.76 -20.76 6.47
C LYS A 87 13.51 -19.51 7.34
N PHE A 88 14.22 -18.41 7.05
CA PHE A 88 14.01 -17.14 7.73
C PHE A 88 12.59 -16.64 7.52
N VAL A 89 12.13 -16.59 6.26
CA VAL A 89 10.76 -16.19 5.91
C VAL A 89 9.74 -17.04 6.66
N ARG A 90 9.84 -18.37 6.59
CA ARG A 90 8.92 -19.28 7.28
C ARG A 90 8.87 -19.06 8.78
N ALA A 91 10.02 -18.91 9.43
CA ALA A 91 10.07 -18.74 10.88
C ALA A 91 9.40 -17.43 11.34
N VAL A 92 9.48 -16.36 10.55
CA VAL A 92 8.77 -15.10 10.83
C VAL A 92 7.29 -15.25 10.52
N ASP A 93 6.95 -15.77 9.34
CA ASP A 93 5.57 -15.92 8.85
C ASP A 93 4.74 -16.84 9.76
N ASP A 94 5.32 -17.92 10.30
CA ASP A 94 4.68 -18.85 11.24
C ASP A 94 4.24 -18.18 12.57
N LEU A 95 4.77 -16.99 12.89
CA LEU A 95 4.41 -16.21 14.08
C LEU A 95 3.51 -15.02 13.76
N LEU A 96 3.32 -14.70 12.49
CA LEU A 96 2.47 -13.61 12.05
C LEU A 96 1.01 -14.09 11.95
N PRO A 97 0.04 -13.17 12.09
CA PRO A 97 -1.34 -13.47 11.80
C PRO A 97 -1.57 -13.65 10.29
N ASP A 98 -2.62 -14.38 9.90
CA ASP A 98 -3.00 -14.63 8.50
C ASP A 98 -3.24 -13.36 7.67
N GLU A 99 -3.41 -12.20 8.33
CA GLU A 99 -3.56 -10.90 7.66
C GLU A 99 -2.23 -10.27 7.23
N ILE A 100 -1.07 -10.83 7.59
CA ILE A 100 0.26 -10.35 7.18
C ILE A 100 0.98 -11.50 6.47
N ALA A 101 1.53 -11.22 5.30
CA ALA A 101 2.41 -12.15 4.60
C ALA A 101 3.84 -11.61 4.61
N PHE A 102 4.80 -12.38 5.15
CA PHE A 102 6.22 -12.11 5.03
C PHE A 102 6.75 -12.82 3.79
N LEU A 103 7.11 -12.05 2.75
CA LEU A 103 7.22 -12.59 1.39
C LEU A 103 8.65 -13.03 1.06
N ASP A 104 9.63 -12.21 1.40
CA ASP A 104 11.05 -12.51 1.20
C ASP A 104 11.94 -11.64 2.08
N VAL A 105 13.23 -12.01 2.08
CA VAL A 105 14.28 -11.31 2.81
C VAL A 105 15.62 -11.46 2.09
N ARG A 106 16.43 -10.40 2.10
CA ARG A 106 17.82 -10.41 1.63
C ARG A 106 18.70 -9.49 2.47
N GLU A 107 19.98 -9.80 2.50
CA GLU A 107 20.99 -8.91 3.07
C GLU A 107 21.21 -7.67 2.19
N VAL A 108 21.39 -6.51 2.83
CA VAL A 108 21.64 -5.22 2.18
C VAL A 108 22.74 -4.46 2.92
N PRO A 109 23.41 -3.47 2.27
CA PRO A 109 24.34 -2.59 2.94
C PRO A 109 23.74 -1.93 4.20
N MET A 110 24.57 -1.67 5.21
CA MET A 110 24.12 -1.12 6.50
C MET A 110 23.50 0.29 6.39
N ASP A 111 23.81 1.02 5.32
CA ASP A 111 23.28 2.34 4.97
C ASP A 111 22.06 2.30 4.03
N TRP A 112 21.64 1.11 3.59
CA TRP A 112 20.45 0.95 2.76
C TRP A 112 19.19 1.41 3.50
N ASN A 113 18.42 2.30 2.87
CA ASN A 113 17.28 2.95 3.50
C ASN A 113 15.97 2.60 2.79
N PRO A 114 15.01 1.91 3.46
CA PRO A 114 13.77 1.49 2.85
C PRO A 114 12.91 2.67 2.37
N ARG A 115 13.08 3.86 2.93
CA ARG A 115 12.29 5.04 2.57
C ARG A 115 12.73 5.71 1.26
N LEU A 116 13.97 5.47 0.82
CA LEU A 116 14.53 5.97 -0.44
C LEU A 116 14.11 5.08 -1.61
N ALA A 117 12.80 5.00 -1.85
CA ALA A 117 12.21 4.31 -2.99
C ALA A 117 12.22 5.21 -4.24
N LYS A 118 12.31 4.62 -5.43
CA LYS A 118 12.14 5.30 -6.72
C LYS A 118 10.72 5.83 -6.89
N HIS A 119 9.73 4.96 -6.68
CA HIS A 119 8.33 5.32 -6.69
C HIS A 119 7.49 4.31 -5.91
N ARG A 120 6.23 4.69 -5.69
CA ARG A 120 5.19 3.89 -5.06
C ARG A 120 4.01 3.84 -6.00
N ILE A 121 3.38 2.67 -6.08
CA ILE A 121 2.17 2.44 -6.88
C ILE A 121 1.02 2.24 -5.91
N TYR A 122 -0.04 3.02 -6.06
CA TYR A 122 -1.29 2.81 -5.34
C TYR A 122 -2.42 2.51 -6.31
N ARG A 123 -3.33 1.62 -5.91
CA ARG A 123 -4.60 1.38 -6.59
C ARG A 123 -5.74 1.73 -5.66
N TYR A 124 -6.77 2.39 -6.18
CA TYR A 124 -7.98 2.71 -5.43
C TYR A 124 -9.21 2.21 -6.17
N ARG A 125 -10.04 1.37 -5.54
CA ARG A 125 -11.30 0.85 -6.13
C ARG A 125 -12.46 1.83 -5.89
N LEU A 126 -12.69 2.74 -6.84
CA LEU A 126 -13.71 3.79 -6.74
C LEU A 126 -15.14 3.24 -6.67
N GLU A 127 -15.41 2.09 -7.30
CA GLU A 127 -16.73 1.43 -7.23
C GLU A 127 -17.19 1.14 -5.80
N GLY A 128 -16.25 1.02 -4.85
CA GLY A 128 -16.53 0.80 -3.45
C GLY A 128 -17.08 2.02 -2.70
N ILE A 129 -16.87 3.22 -3.25
CA ILE A 129 -17.42 4.47 -2.71
C ILE A 129 -18.93 4.49 -2.94
N GLU A 130 -19.68 4.90 -1.92
CA GLU A 130 -21.12 5.05 -2.05
C GLU A 130 -21.47 6.14 -3.07
N PHE A 131 -22.43 5.87 -3.95
CA PHE A 131 -22.81 6.76 -5.05
C PHE A 131 -21.72 7.02 -6.12
N TRP A 132 -20.65 6.21 -6.18
CA TRP A 132 -19.75 6.26 -7.33
C TRP A 132 -20.52 6.03 -8.64
N ASN A 133 -20.27 6.92 -9.61
CA ASN A 133 -20.81 6.87 -10.95
C ASN A 133 -19.63 6.90 -11.93
N ASP A 134 -19.50 5.90 -12.78
CA ASP A 134 -18.41 5.83 -13.76
C ASP A 134 -18.56 6.98 -14.78
N PRO A 135 -17.58 7.90 -14.88
CA PRO A 135 -17.66 9.00 -15.84
C PRO A 135 -17.37 8.56 -17.28
N GLY A 136 -16.97 7.31 -17.53
CA GLY A 136 -16.72 6.78 -18.87
C GLY A 136 -15.47 7.38 -19.49
N ASP A 137 -15.53 7.70 -20.79
CA ASP A 137 -14.35 8.06 -21.59
C ASP A 137 -13.59 9.30 -21.07
N ILE A 138 -14.26 10.22 -20.37
CA ILE A 138 -13.62 11.44 -19.82
C ILE A 138 -12.73 11.16 -18.60
N PHE A 139 -12.82 9.97 -17.99
CA PHE A 139 -12.13 9.67 -16.74
C PHE A 139 -10.62 9.82 -16.86
N GLY A 140 -10.07 9.38 -18.00
CA GLY A 140 -8.62 9.48 -18.26
C GLY A 140 -8.12 10.93 -18.24
N ASP A 141 -8.93 11.89 -18.70
CA ASP A 141 -8.54 13.29 -18.70
C ASP A 141 -8.60 13.91 -17.29
N TRP A 142 -9.54 13.47 -16.44
CA TRP A 142 -9.56 13.90 -15.04
C TRP A 142 -8.34 13.42 -14.26
N LEU A 143 -7.85 12.21 -14.55
CA LEU A 143 -6.69 11.65 -13.87
C LEU A 143 -5.39 12.38 -14.25
N LYS A 144 -5.25 12.83 -15.51
CA LYS A 144 -4.11 13.62 -15.98
C LYS A 144 -3.93 14.94 -15.24
N LEU A 145 -4.98 15.51 -14.66
CA LEU A 145 -4.88 16.72 -13.83
C LEU A 145 -3.90 16.53 -12.66
N PHE A 146 -3.72 15.30 -12.19
CA PHE A 146 -2.85 14.98 -11.06
C PHE A 146 -1.43 14.60 -11.48
N GLU A 147 -1.08 14.58 -12.78
CA GLU A 147 0.26 14.22 -13.24
C GLU A 147 1.24 15.40 -13.19
N GLY A 148 2.51 15.12 -12.91
CA GLY A 148 3.58 16.11 -12.81
C GLY A 148 3.97 16.48 -11.38
N THR A 149 4.75 17.56 -11.25
CA THR A 149 5.25 18.04 -9.95
C THR A 149 4.46 19.27 -9.51
N TYR A 150 3.80 19.18 -8.35
CA TYR A 150 3.00 20.26 -7.80
C TYR A 150 2.96 20.25 -6.26
N ASN A 151 2.46 21.33 -5.67
CA ASN A 151 2.22 21.42 -4.24
C ASN A 151 0.93 20.67 -3.89
N ALA A 152 1.04 19.53 -3.22
CA ALA A 152 -0.10 18.66 -2.94
C ALA A 152 -0.86 19.00 -1.64
N SER A 153 -0.70 20.20 -1.08
CA SER A 153 -1.29 20.58 0.23
C SER A 153 -2.83 20.46 0.25
N ASN A 154 -3.52 20.93 -0.79
CA ASN A 154 -4.98 20.82 -0.92
C ASN A 154 -5.49 19.38 -1.12
N PHE A 155 -4.57 18.46 -1.44
CA PHE A 155 -4.87 17.04 -1.58
C PHE A 155 -4.27 16.23 -0.45
N ALA A 156 -3.78 16.82 0.64
CA ALA A 156 -3.12 16.06 1.70
C ALA A 156 -3.41 16.63 3.08
N ARG A 157 -3.09 15.85 4.11
CA ARG A 157 -2.89 16.40 5.45
C ARG A 157 -1.40 16.69 5.63
N LEU A 158 -1.03 17.97 5.67
CA LEU A 158 0.37 18.34 5.81
C LEU A 158 0.84 18.14 7.26
N GLU A 159 1.89 17.35 7.43
CA GLU A 159 2.60 17.28 8.71
C GLU A 159 3.54 18.48 8.86
N PRO A 160 3.73 19.04 10.08
CA PRO A 160 4.61 20.17 10.31
C PRO A 160 6.03 19.94 9.76
N GLY A 161 6.54 20.92 9.01
CA GLY A 161 7.90 20.90 8.46
C GLY A 161 8.11 19.96 7.25
N LYS A 162 7.06 19.33 6.71
CA LYS A 162 7.15 18.56 5.47
C LYS A 162 7.09 19.47 4.25
N ASN A 163 7.99 19.25 3.29
CA ASN A 163 7.85 19.80 1.94
C ASN A 163 6.57 19.22 1.32
N PRO A 164 5.63 20.05 0.82
CA PRO A 164 4.39 19.59 0.22
C PRO A 164 4.52 19.21 -1.27
N ASN A 165 5.64 19.54 -1.92
CA ASN A 165 5.81 19.24 -3.34
C ASN A 165 5.92 17.74 -3.59
N ARG A 166 5.14 17.23 -4.54
CA ARG A 166 5.11 15.81 -4.91
C ARG A 166 5.12 15.69 -6.42
N THR A 167 5.79 14.63 -6.89
CA THR A 167 5.85 14.26 -8.30
C THR A 167 5.02 13.01 -8.50
N ILE A 168 3.95 13.14 -9.29
CA ILE A 168 3.13 12.04 -9.78
C ILE A 168 3.60 11.72 -11.20
N LEU A 169 4.08 10.50 -11.40
CA LEU A 169 4.64 10.03 -12.66
C LEU A 169 3.54 9.58 -13.63
N SER A 170 2.46 9.01 -13.10
CA SER A 170 1.32 8.55 -13.87
C SER A 170 0.08 8.47 -13.00
N CYS A 171 -1.09 8.79 -13.56
CA CYS A 171 -2.39 8.54 -12.97
C CYS A 171 -3.34 8.03 -14.06
N ALA A 172 -3.72 6.75 -14.00
CA ALA A 172 -4.43 6.08 -15.09
C ALA A 172 -5.64 5.26 -14.60
N PRO A 173 -6.65 5.03 -15.45
CA PRO A 173 -7.75 4.15 -15.10
C PRO A 173 -7.24 2.75 -14.74
N TRP A 174 -7.69 2.22 -13.60
CA TRP A 174 -7.47 0.82 -13.25
C TRP A 174 -8.58 0.00 -13.91
N ILE A 175 -8.20 -0.73 -14.95
CA ILE A 175 -9.10 -1.52 -15.78
C ILE A 175 -8.98 -3.00 -15.40
N VAL A 176 -10.11 -3.65 -15.18
CA VAL A 176 -10.23 -5.09 -14.95
C VAL A 176 -11.32 -5.62 -15.87
N ASP A 177 -11.00 -6.63 -16.70
CA ASP A 177 -11.92 -7.19 -17.69
C ASP A 177 -12.58 -6.14 -18.61
N GLY A 178 -11.81 -5.13 -19.03
CA GLY A 178 -12.29 -4.03 -19.88
C GLY A 178 -13.18 -3.00 -19.17
N ARG A 179 -13.37 -3.11 -17.85
CA ARG A 179 -14.16 -2.17 -17.04
C ARG A 179 -13.26 -1.36 -16.12
N THR A 180 -13.51 -0.06 -16.03
CA THR A 180 -12.87 0.82 -15.05
C THR A 180 -13.39 0.52 -13.64
N VAL A 181 -12.51 0.03 -12.77
CA VAL A 181 -12.85 -0.25 -11.35
C VAL A 181 -12.42 0.88 -10.42
N GLY A 182 -11.53 1.75 -10.90
CA GLY A 182 -10.98 2.88 -10.17
C GLY A 182 -9.74 3.41 -10.86
N PHE A 183 -8.70 3.76 -10.12
CA PHE A 183 -7.46 4.31 -10.70
C PHE A 183 -6.20 3.71 -10.08
N GLU A 184 -5.12 3.76 -10.85
CA GLU A 184 -3.75 3.53 -10.41
C GLU A 184 -2.99 4.86 -10.44
N ILE A 185 -2.24 5.16 -9.38
CA ILE A 185 -1.40 6.34 -9.29
C ILE A 185 0.03 5.95 -8.90
N ILE A 186 0.98 6.43 -9.68
CA ILE A 186 2.42 6.20 -9.51
C ILE A 186 3.07 7.53 -9.15
N GLY A 187 3.79 7.58 -8.05
CA GLY A 187 4.49 8.80 -7.63
C GLY A 187 5.75 8.50 -6.84
N GLU A 188 6.71 9.43 -6.87
CA GLU A 188 7.99 9.29 -6.16
C GLU A 188 7.76 9.15 -4.64
N ALA A 189 6.84 9.96 -4.11
CA ALA A 189 6.37 9.92 -2.74
C ALA A 189 4.93 10.43 -2.66
N PHE A 190 4.27 10.16 -1.53
CA PHE A 190 2.93 10.67 -1.24
C PHE A 190 2.91 11.31 0.14
N LEU A 191 2.11 12.36 0.31
CA LEU A 191 1.77 12.94 1.61
C LEU A 191 0.69 12.12 2.31
N TRP A 192 0.49 12.40 3.60
CA TRP A 192 -0.56 11.75 4.38
C TRP A 192 -1.95 12.04 3.80
N ASN A 193 -2.76 10.99 3.64
CA ASN A 193 -4.07 10.98 2.99
C ASN A 193 -4.09 11.35 1.49
N GLN A 194 -2.94 11.52 0.82
CA GLN A 194 -2.91 12.11 -0.53
C GLN A 194 -3.79 11.37 -1.53
N VAL A 195 -3.56 10.07 -1.69
CA VAL A 195 -4.30 9.24 -2.65
C VAL A 195 -5.81 9.19 -2.33
N ARG A 196 -6.18 9.20 -1.04
CA ARG A 196 -7.58 9.15 -0.60
C ARG A 196 -8.31 10.47 -0.81
N ARG A 197 -7.60 11.59 -0.76
CA ARG A 197 -8.13 12.92 -1.08
C ARG A 197 -8.24 13.11 -2.60
N THR A 198 -7.29 12.60 -3.38
CA THR A 198 -7.44 12.47 -4.85
C THR A 198 -8.67 11.64 -5.21
N ALA A 199 -8.85 10.47 -4.58
CA ALA A 199 -10.03 9.63 -4.80
C ALA A 199 -11.34 10.37 -4.46
N MET A 200 -11.35 11.20 -3.43
CA MET A 200 -12.51 12.00 -3.07
C MET A 200 -12.78 13.12 -4.08
N ALA A 201 -11.76 13.84 -4.55
CA ALA A 201 -11.94 14.85 -5.60
C ALA A 201 -12.52 14.23 -6.88
N LEU A 202 -12.02 13.06 -7.31
CA LEU A 202 -12.57 12.30 -8.44
C LEU A 202 -14.03 11.88 -8.20
N HIS A 203 -14.38 11.50 -6.98
CA HIS A 203 -15.76 11.18 -6.61
C HIS A 203 -16.68 12.40 -6.71
N LEU A 204 -16.24 13.57 -6.23
CA LEU A 204 -17.02 14.81 -6.30
C LEU A 204 -17.19 15.28 -7.76
N LEU A 205 -16.18 15.12 -8.62
CA LEU A 205 -16.31 15.33 -10.07
C LEU A 205 -17.38 14.41 -10.67
N ALA A 206 -17.36 13.12 -10.31
CA ALA A 206 -18.35 12.14 -10.80
C ALA A 206 -19.78 12.43 -10.35
N LEU A 207 -19.95 13.11 -9.20
CA LEU A 207 -21.25 13.59 -8.71
C LEU A 207 -21.66 14.95 -9.31
N GLY A 208 -20.75 15.65 -10.00
CA GLY A 208 -20.97 17.00 -10.49
C GLY A 208 -21.00 18.07 -9.38
N GLU A 209 -20.44 17.76 -8.21
CA GLU A 209 -20.37 18.70 -7.07
C GLU A 209 -19.21 19.70 -7.20
N ILE A 210 -18.17 19.33 -7.94
CA ILE A 210 -17.04 20.21 -8.31
C ILE A 210 -16.76 20.08 -9.81
N SER A 211 -16.04 21.05 -10.36
CA SER A 211 -15.57 21.07 -11.75
C SER A 211 -14.09 20.71 -11.88
N THR A 212 -13.64 20.39 -13.09
CA THR A 212 -12.21 20.19 -13.39
C THR A 212 -11.39 21.44 -13.13
N GLU A 213 -11.99 22.61 -13.30
CA GLU A 213 -11.40 23.91 -12.99
C GLU A 213 -11.17 24.11 -11.49
N ASP A 214 -12.05 23.58 -10.64
CA ASP A 214 -11.86 23.63 -9.18
C ASP A 214 -10.68 22.75 -8.75
N VAL A 215 -10.52 21.57 -9.36
CA VAL A 215 -9.37 20.69 -9.13
C VAL A 215 -8.08 21.35 -9.61
N GLN A 216 -8.09 21.93 -10.81
CA GLN A 216 -6.93 22.63 -11.37
C GLN A 216 -6.54 23.83 -10.51
N ARG A 217 -7.51 24.63 -10.05
CA ARG A 217 -7.26 25.75 -9.12
C ARG A 217 -6.64 25.27 -7.81
N ALA A 218 -7.11 24.15 -7.26
CA ALA A 218 -6.54 23.60 -6.03
C ALA A 218 -5.07 23.14 -6.19
N ILE A 219 -4.64 22.84 -7.41
CA ILE A 219 -3.24 22.51 -7.76
C ILE A 219 -2.41 23.78 -7.98
N ASP A 220 -2.96 24.74 -8.74
CA ASP A 220 -2.24 25.95 -9.18
C ASP A 220 -2.16 27.03 -8.10
N GLU A 221 -3.12 27.07 -7.17
CA GLU A 221 -3.26 28.04 -6.09
C GLU A 221 -3.26 27.33 -4.72
N PRO A 222 -2.15 26.67 -4.32
CA PRO A 222 -2.08 25.85 -3.10
C PRO A 222 -2.24 26.65 -1.79
N GLU A 223 -2.13 27.98 -1.84
CA GLU A 223 -2.39 28.90 -0.74
C GLU A 223 -3.89 29.09 -0.46
N ASN A 224 -4.74 28.81 -1.45
CA ASN A 224 -6.19 28.83 -1.31
C ASN A 224 -6.62 27.45 -0.80
N GLU A 225 -6.77 27.33 0.53
CA GLU A 225 -7.09 26.06 1.17
C GLU A 225 -8.44 25.51 0.69
N VAL A 226 -8.41 24.26 0.20
CA VAL A 226 -9.61 23.50 -0.18
C VAL A 226 -9.57 22.13 0.49
N ASP A 227 -10.71 21.70 1.04
CA ASP A 227 -10.89 20.36 1.58
C ASP A 227 -11.98 19.60 0.81
N PHE A 228 -11.55 18.70 -0.08
CA PHE A 228 -12.46 17.79 -0.78
C PHE A 228 -13.01 16.68 0.11
N GLY A 229 -12.50 16.50 1.33
CA GLY A 229 -12.74 15.34 2.18
C GLY A 229 -11.78 14.19 1.91
N VAL A 230 -11.97 13.08 2.63
CA VAL A 230 -11.06 11.91 2.58
C VAL A 230 -11.86 10.65 2.30
N ALA A 231 -11.54 9.95 1.21
CA ALA A 231 -12.22 8.71 0.85
C ALA A 231 -11.92 7.57 1.84
N PRO A 232 -12.80 6.55 1.94
CA PRO A 232 -12.57 5.39 2.83
C PRO A 232 -11.23 4.68 2.54
N PRO A 233 -10.54 4.14 3.56
CA PRO A 233 -9.22 3.53 3.39
C PRO A 233 -9.27 2.09 2.86
N ASP A 234 -10.40 1.39 3.06
CA ASP A 234 -10.60 -0.03 2.73
C ASP A 234 -10.61 -0.32 1.22
N TRP A 235 -10.68 0.72 0.39
CA TRP A 235 -10.57 0.61 -1.07
C TRP A 235 -9.18 0.96 -1.62
N LEU A 236 -8.26 1.43 -0.77
CA LEU A 236 -6.89 1.77 -1.13
C LEU A 236 -5.96 0.58 -0.92
N ILE A 237 -5.12 0.32 -1.92
CA ILE A 237 -4.05 -0.67 -1.87
C ILE A 237 -2.73 0.03 -2.18
N LEU A 238 -1.72 -0.09 -1.31
CA LEU A 238 -0.33 0.07 -1.74
C LEU A 238 0.03 -1.15 -2.57
N TRP A 239 0.10 -0.96 -3.88
CA TRP A 239 0.32 -2.03 -4.84
C TRP A 239 1.79 -2.48 -4.86
N GLY A 240 2.71 -1.53 -4.74
CA GLY A 240 4.14 -1.81 -4.74
C GLY A 240 4.99 -0.61 -4.36
N VAL A 241 6.20 -0.91 -3.89
CA VAL A 241 7.28 0.04 -3.68
C VAL A 241 8.46 -0.42 -4.50
N GLU A 242 9.04 0.50 -5.29
CA GLU A 242 10.16 0.21 -6.17
C GLU A 242 11.46 0.80 -5.64
N TRP A 243 12.52 -0.01 -5.61
CA TRP A 243 13.89 0.43 -5.34
C TRP A 243 14.81 0.05 -6.51
N GLU A 244 15.95 0.72 -6.62
CA GLU A 244 16.97 0.43 -7.66
C GLU A 244 17.36 -1.05 -7.70
N ASP A 245 17.56 -1.65 -6.53
CA ASP A 245 18.03 -3.02 -6.36
C ASP A 245 16.92 -4.00 -5.90
N ALA A 246 15.66 -3.56 -5.92
CA ALA A 246 14.48 -4.37 -5.63
C ALA A 246 13.27 -3.85 -6.42
N PRO A 247 13.13 -4.25 -7.70
CA PRO A 247 11.98 -3.86 -8.52
C PRO A 247 10.68 -4.52 -8.03
N ILE A 248 9.55 -3.92 -8.40
CA ILE A 248 8.23 -4.49 -8.14
C ILE A 248 8.05 -5.72 -9.05
N PRO A 249 7.79 -6.93 -8.51
CA PRO A 249 7.48 -8.09 -9.33
C PRO A 249 6.16 -7.90 -10.09
N GLU A 250 6.12 -8.41 -11.32
CA GLU A 250 4.92 -8.47 -12.13
C GLU A 250 3.76 -9.11 -11.35
N SER A 251 2.54 -8.68 -11.67
CA SER A 251 1.31 -9.25 -11.14
C SER A 251 0.65 -10.04 -12.25
N ASP A 252 0.09 -11.19 -11.89
CA ASP A 252 -0.77 -11.97 -12.76
C ASP A 252 -2.17 -11.32 -12.79
N GLU A 253 -2.56 -10.80 -13.95
CA GLU A 253 -3.87 -10.14 -14.12
C GLU A 253 -5.04 -11.07 -13.74
N SER A 254 -4.87 -12.39 -13.80
CA SER A 254 -5.90 -13.36 -13.43
C SER A 254 -6.25 -13.37 -11.93
N THR A 255 -5.44 -12.76 -11.07
CA THR A 255 -5.76 -12.60 -9.64
C THR A 255 -6.89 -11.60 -9.42
N CYS A 256 -7.08 -10.66 -10.35
CA CYS A 256 -8.07 -9.60 -10.31
C CYS A 256 -9.37 -10.05 -10.98
N ASN A 257 -10.28 -10.67 -10.22
CA ASN A 257 -11.64 -10.98 -10.68
C ASN A 257 -12.66 -10.28 -9.78
N PHE A 258 -13.27 -9.21 -10.29
CA PHE A 258 -14.15 -8.34 -9.53
C PHE A 258 -15.56 -8.33 -10.10
N SER A 259 -16.55 -8.56 -9.24
CA SER A 259 -17.96 -8.44 -9.64
C SER A 259 -18.30 -6.98 -9.95
N PRO A 260 -19.03 -6.70 -11.05
CA PRO A 260 -19.44 -5.35 -11.38
C PRO A 260 -20.36 -4.76 -10.32
N ALA A 261 -20.22 -3.46 -10.05
CA ALA A 261 -21.13 -2.76 -9.15
C ALA A 261 -22.57 -2.78 -9.67
N PRO A 262 -23.59 -2.89 -8.79
CA PRO A 262 -24.98 -2.71 -9.20
C PRO A 262 -25.17 -1.35 -9.86
N VAL A 263 -25.89 -1.30 -10.98
CA VAL A 263 -26.19 -0.06 -11.70
C VAL A 263 -26.97 0.89 -10.78
N PRO A 264 -26.67 2.19 -10.74
CA PRO A 264 -27.49 3.18 -10.04
C PRO A 264 -28.87 3.28 -10.70
N SER A 265 -29.89 2.65 -10.11
CA SER A 265 -31.29 2.82 -10.51
C SER A 265 -32.18 2.99 -9.28
N ARG A 266 -33.43 3.45 -9.51
CA ARG A 266 -34.46 3.46 -8.46
C ARG A 266 -34.75 2.06 -7.91
N GLU A 267 -34.50 0.99 -8.69
CA GLU A 267 -34.67 -0.40 -8.25
C GLU A 267 -33.44 -0.98 -7.54
N ALA A 268 -32.26 -0.37 -7.69
CA ALA A 268 -31.06 -0.81 -6.98
C ALA A 268 -31.20 -0.48 -5.49
N GLU A 269 -31.88 -1.38 -4.78
CA GLU A 269 -32.19 -1.24 -3.38
C GLU A 269 -30.90 -1.01 -2.57
N ARG A 270 -30.90 -0.05 -1.65
CA ARG A 270 -29.78 0.26 -0.74
C ARG A 270 -29.15 -1.02 -0.14
N THR A 271 -29.98 -2.01 0.16
CA THR A 271 -29.59 -3.33 0.67
C THR A 271 -28.69 -4.10 -0.30
N MET A 272 -28.98 -4.05 -1.61
CA MET A 272 -28.19 -4.71 -2.65
C MET A 272 -26.77 -4.13 -2.72
N ARG A 273 -26.64 -2.80 -2.78
CA ARG A 273 -25.33 -2.12 -2.78
C ARG A 273 -24.52 -2.43 -1.54
N LYS A 274 -25.17 -2.43 -0.37
CA LYS A 274 -24.51 -2.79 0.88
C LYS A 274 -23.94 -4.21 0.83
N ARG A 275 -24.70 -5.19 0.34
CA ARG A 275 -24.25 -6.58 0.18
C ARG A 275 -23.14 -6.71 -0.85
N TRP A 276 -23.28 -6.06 -2.00
CA TRP A 276 -22.22 -6.03 -3.02
C TRP A 276 -20.92 -5.46 -2.46
N ARG A 277 -20.94 -4.34 -1.73
CA ARG A 277 -19.73 -3.78 -1.10
C ARG A 277 -19.06 -4.75 -0.11
N GLN A 278 -19.83 -5.59 0.58
CA GLN A 278 -19.23 -6.63 1.44
C GLN A 278 -18.52 -7.70 0.59
N GLY A 279 -19.14 -8.14 -0.51
CA GLY A 279 -18.51 -9.02 -1.49
C GLY A 279 -17.24 -8.40 -2.09
N ALA A 280 -17.29 -7.14 -2.52
CA ALA A 280 -16.17 -6.42 -3.11
C ALA A 280 -14.97 -6.29 -2.16
N ARG A 281 -15.19 -6.13 -0.86
CA ARG A 281 -14.11 -6.19 0.14
C ARG A 281 -13.45 -7.57 0.19
N LEU A 282 -14.25 -8.64 0.17
CA LEU A 282 -13.73 -10.01 0.14
C LEU A 282 -12.97 -10.30 -1.16
N GLU A 283 -13.40 -9.74 -2.28
CA GLU A 283 -12.69 -9.86 -3.55
C GLU A 283 -11.30 -9.20 -3.49
N MET A 284 -11.18 -8.00 -2.90
CA MET A 284 -9.88 -7.35 -2.70
C MET A 284 -8.97 -8.20 -1.82
N LYS A 285 -9.49 -8.76 -0.72
CA LYS A 285 -8.73 -9.67 0.14
C LYS A 285 -8.29 -10.94 -0.60
N ARG A 286 -9.20 -11.56 -1.35
CA ARG A 286 -8.91 -12.74 -2.18
C ARG A 286 -7.79 -12.44 -3.16
N MET A 287 -7.87 -11.33 -3.90
CA MET A 287 -6.83 -10.90 -4.84
C MET A 287 -5.48 -10.78 -4.14
N LEU A 288 -5.42 -10.13 -2.97
CA LEU A 288 -4.18 -9.98 -2.21
C LEU A 288 -3.59 -11.32 -1.76
N TYR A 289 -4.41 -12.26 -1.28
CA TYR A 289 -3.93 -13.60 -0.95
C TYR A 289 -3.38 -14.36 -2.16
N LEU A 290 -4.00 -14.22 -3.34
CA LEU A 290 -3.49 -14.84 -4.57
C LEU A 290 -2.17 -14.20 -5.01
N GLU A 291 -2.04 -12.87 -4.89
CA GLU A 291 -0.79 -12.17 -5.13
C GLU A 291 0.32 -12.65 -4.17
N TRP A 292 0.04 -12.78 -2.87
CA TRP A 292 1.01 -13.28 -1.90
C TRP A 292 1.38 -14.74 -2.13
N MET A 293 0.44 -15.57 -2.58
CA MET A 293 0.72 -16.94 -2.97
C MET A 293 1.76 -17.02 -4.11
N GLN A 294 1.73 -16.07 -5.04
CA GLN A 294 2.71 -15.99 -6.14
C GLN A 294 4.02 -15.34 -5.69
N LEU A 295 3.95 -14.19 -5.00
CA LEU A 295 5.10 -13.44 -4.52
C LEU A 295 5.93 -14.21 -3.49
N GLY A 296 5.26 -14.98 -2.62
CA GLY A 296 5.88 -15.80 -1.58
C GLY A 296 6.44 -17.14 -2.08
N GLN A 297 6.54 -17.37 -3.40
CA GLN A 297 7.17 -18.57 -3.93
C GLN A 297 8.69 -18.54 -3.69
N LEU A 298 9.11 -19.14 -2.58
CA LEU A 298 10.52 -19.23 -2.21
C LEU A 298 11.20 -20.36 -3.00
N PRO A 299 12.31 -20.08 -3.73
CA PRO A 299 12.98 -21.08 -4.55
C PRO A 299 13.46 -22.27 -3.70
N VAL A 300 13.29 -23.48 -4.25
CA VAL A 300 13.78 -24.71 -3.61
C VAL A 300 15.27 -24.85 -3.91
N ALA A 301 16.12 -24.52 -2.94
CA ALA A 301 17.53 -24.91 -2.99
C ALA A 301 17.62 -26.42 -2.74
N TYR A 302 17.78 -27.21 -3.80
CA TYR A 302 18.20 -28.60 -3.67
C TYR A 302 19.68 -28.61 -3.27
N HIS A 303 20.01 -29.16 -2.09
CA HIS A 303 21.40 -29.47 -1.80
C HIS A 303 21.88 -30.47 -2.85
N LYS A 304 22.87 -30.09 -3.66
CA LYS A 304 23.65 -31.06 -4.42
C LYS A 304 24.35 -31.94 -3.39
N SER A 305 23.87 -33.15 -3.23
CA SER A 305 24.62 -34.24 -2.60
C SER A 305 25.86 -34.47 -3.47
N ASN A 306 27.01 -33.98 -3.02
CA ASN A 306 28.32 -34.44 -3.47
C ASN A 306 28.67 -35.75 -2.76
#